data_AF-A0A8S0RUA6-F1
#
_entry.id   AF-A0A8S0RUA6-F1
#
_cell.length_a   1.000
_cell.length_b   1.000
_cell.length_c   1.000
_cell.angle_alpha   90.00
_cell.angle_beta   90.00
_cell.angle_gamma   90.00
#
_symmetry.space_group_name_H-M   'P 1'
#
loop_
_entity.id
_entity.type
_entity.pdbx_description
1 polymer ?
#
loop_
_entity_poly.entity_id
_entity_poly.type
_entity_poly.pdbx_seq_one_letter_code
_entity_poly.pdbx_strand_id
1 'polypeptide(L)'
;MASVLRNALKSIREKGIGNYFRELRDEGYLSALLDGNLMQTKIHNIGATLVGVDKFGNKYYQKLGDTQYGRHRWVEYASKNRYNASQVPPEWHGWLHFITDHTGDELLLLKPKRYGLEHKENFSGEGDEYIYHSKGHTLNPGQRDWTRYQPWEPKKA
;
A
#
# COMPACT_ATOMS: atom_id res chain seq x y z
N MET A 1 28.23 -0.30 14.05
CA MET A 1 28.10 1.15 14.33
C MET A 1 29.04 2.02 13.49
N ALA A 2 30.34 1.73 13.44
CA ALA A 2 31.31 2.55 12.68
C ALA A 2 31.11 2.57 11.15
N SER A 3 30.51 1.54 10.51
CA SER A 3 30.22 1.58 9.07
C SER A 3 29.01 2.47 8.74
N VAL A 4 27.97 2.46 9.59
CA VAL A 4 26.77 3.30 9.42
C VAL A 4 27.12 4.77 9.54
N LEU A 5 27.89 5.16 10.56
CA LEU A 5 28.39 6.53 10.72
C LEU A 5 29.26 6.98 9.55
N ARG A 6 30.13 6.09 9.03
CA ARG A 6 30.95 6.38 7.84
C ARG A 6 30.11 6.54 6.59
N ASN A 7 29.10 5.70 6.39
CA ASN A 7 28.17 5.80 5.26
C ASN A 7 27.32 7.08 5.35
N ALA A 8 26.85 7.45 6.54
CA ALA A 8 26.12 8.69 6.77
C ALA A 8 26.99 9.92 6.48
N LEU A 9 28.22 9.98 7.02
CA LEU A 9 29.17 11.05 6.74
C LEU A 9 29.54 11.14 5.25
N LYS A 10 29.66 9.99 4.57
CA LYS A 10 29.88 9.93 3.12
C LYS A 10 28.69 10.49 2.34
N SER A 11 27.46 10.08 2.69
CA SER A 11 26.24 10.61 2.07
C SER A 11 26.09 12.11 2.28
N ILE A 12 26.36 12.61 3.50
CA ILE A 12 26.36 14.05 3.81
C ILE A 12 27.40 14.79 2.98
N ARG A 13 28.59 14.22 2.78
CA ARG A 13 29.66 14.81 1.96
C ARG A 13 29.30 14.86 0.48
N GLU A 14 28.62 13.83 -0.04
CA GLU A 14 28.26 13.72 -1.46
C GLU A 14 27.02 14.55 -1.82
N LYS A 15 25.97 14.50 -1.00
CA LYS A 15 24.67 15.12 -1.29
C LYS A 15 24.47 16.48 -0.61
N GLY A 16 25.27 16.79 0.41
CA GLY A 16 25.12 17.95 1.27
C GLY A 16 24.11 17.74 2.41
N ILE A 17 24.31 18.46 3.51
CA ILE A 17 23.54 18.32 4.76
C ILE A 17 22.03 18.51 4.51
N GLY A 18 21.64 19.55 3.76
CA GLY A 18 20.22 19.85 3.49
C GLY A 18 19.49 18.74 2.71
N ASN A 19 20.14 18.18 1.68
CA ASN A 19 19.56 17.09 0.90
C ASN A 19 19.54 15.78 1.69
N TYR A 20 20.53 15.52 2.54
CA TYR A 20 20.55 14.36 3.42
C TYR A 20 19.37 14.39 4.41
N PHE A 21 19.09 15.55 5.03
CA PHE A 21 17.91 15.68 5.90
C PHE A 21 16.59 15.55 5.14
N ARG A 22 16.53 16.03 3.88
CA ARG A 22 15.37 15.82 3.01
C ARG A 22 15.18 14.34 2.71
N GLU A 23 16.24 13.62 2.36
CA GLU A 23 16.21 12.17 2.12
C GLU A 23 15.76 11.39 3.36
N LEU A 24 16.28 11.73 4.54
CA LEU A 24 15.83 11.10 5.80
C LEU A 24 14.34 11.34 6.08
N ARG A 25 13.82 12.52 5.73
CA ARG A 25 12.40 12.84 5.85
C ARG A 25 11.58 12.04 4.85
N ASP A 26 11.98 12.04 3.58
CA ASP A 26 11.24 11.41 2.48
C ASP A 26 11.23 9.88 2.62
N GLU A 27 12.34 9.27 3.08
CA GLU A 27 12.39 7.84 3.38
C GLU A 27 11.66 7.47 4.68
N GLY A 28 11.21 8.45 5.46
CA GLY A 28 10.43 8.26 6.68
C GLY A 28 11.25 7.93 7.93
N TYR A 29 12.59 8.09 7.91
CA TYR A 29 13.43 7.85 9.09
C TYR A 29 13.12 8.82 10.24
N LEU A 30 12.70 10.05 9.93
CA LEU A 30 12.25 10.98 10.97
C LEU A 30 10.90 10.56 11.56
N SER A 31 9.95 10.12 10.73
CA SER A 31 8.65 9.61 11.19
C SER A 31 8.78 8.35 12.02
N ALA A 32 9.80 7.52 11.76
CA ALA A 32 10.09 6.30 12.51
C ALA A 32 10.44 6.57 13.98
N LEU A 33 10.86 7.78 14.36
CA LEU A 33 11.10 8.11 15.76
C LEU A 33 9.80 8.20 16.57
N LEU A 34 8.69 8.57 15.92
CA LEU A 34 7.38 8.69 16.54
C LEU A 34 6.51 7.44 16.30
N ASP A 35 6.68 6.78 15.14
CA ASP A 35 5.99 5.53 14.82
C ASP A 35 6.90 4.31 15.04
N GLY A 36 6.65 3.58 16.13
CA GLY A 36 7.39 2.38 16.50
C GLY A 36 7.29 1.24 15.48
N ASN A 37 6.19 1.12 14.74
CA ASN A 37 6.04 0.08 13.71
C ASN A 37 6.97 0.35 12.53
N LEU A 38 7.03 1.62 12.10
CA LEU A 38 7.95 2.04 11.05
C LEU A 38 9.41 1.88 11.49
N MET A 39 9.73 2.17 12.75
CA MET A 39 11.07 1.88 13.30
C MET A 39 11.41 0.40 13.19
N GLN A 40 10.48 -0.48 13.58
CA GLN A 40 10.68 -1.92 13.54
C GLN A 40 10.89 -2.44 12.12
N THR A 41 10.13 -1.96 11.13
CA THR A 41 10.32 -2.34 9.72
C THR A 41 11.66 -1.83 9.19
N LYS A 42 12.06 -0.60 9.52
CA LYS A 42 13.39 -0.07 9.15
C LYS A 42 14.54 -0.89 9.76
N ILE A 43 14.39 -1.42 10.97
CA ILE A 43 15.35 -2.35 11.57
C ILE A 43 15.36 -3.69 10.82
N HIS A 44 14.20 -4.22 10.45
CA HIS A 44 14.10 -5.46 9.68
C HIS A 44 14.76 -5.36 8.31
N ASN A 45 14.67 -4.19 7.67
CA ASN A 45 15.31 -3.91 6.39
C ASN A 45 16.84 -4.03 6.43
N ILE A 46 17.46 -3.90 7.62
CA ILE A 46 18.90 -4.07 7.78
C ILE A 46 19.27 -5.54 7.51
N GLY A 47 19.91 -5.78 6.37
CA GLY A 47 20.28 -7.12 5.91
C GLY A 47 19.14 -7.88 5.22
N ALA A 48 18.06 -7.20 4.82
CA ALA A 48 17.04 -7.76 3.94
C ALA A 48 17.36 -7.47 2.48
N THR A 49 16.88 -8.32 1.57
CA THR A 49 16.95 -8.11 0.13
C THR A 49 15.66 -7.45 -0.36
N LEU A 50 15.80 -6.43 -1.20
CA LEU A 50 14.68 -5.83 -1.92
C LEU A 50 14.30 -6.77 -3.06
N VAL A 51 13.06 -7.28 -3.04
CA VAL A 51 12.54 -8.21 -4.06
C VAL A 51 11.91 -7.43 -5.22
N GLY A 52 11.12 -6.41 -4.92
CA GLY A 52 10.46 -5.60 -5.92
C GLY A 52 9.76 -4.37 -5.33
N VAL A 53 9.25 -3.54 -6.23
CA VAL A 53 8.53 -2.31 -5.89
C VAL A 53 7.26 -2.27 -6.73
N ASP A 54 6.11 -2.09 -6.09
CA ASP A 54 4.85 -1.99 -6.83
C ASP A 54 4.63 -0.60 -7.44
N LYS A 55 3.54 -0.47 -8.21
CA LYS A 55 3.15 0.79 -8.85
C LYS A 55 2.81 1.93 -7.87
N PHE A 56 2.50 1.59 -6.62
CA PHE A 56 2.20 2.57 -5.57
C PHE A 56 3.47 3.01 -4.81
N GLY A 57 4.61 2.39 -5.11
CA GLY A 57 5.89 2.64 -4.47
C GLY A 57 6.11 1.83 -3.19
N ASN A 58 5.25 0.86 -2.87
CA ASN A 58 5.48 -0.02 -1.74
C ASN A 58 6.64 -0.96 -2.07
N LYS A 59 7.57 -1.10 -1.13
CA LYS A 59 8.79 -1.90 -1.30
C LYS A 59 8.63 -3.24 -0.60
N TYR A 60 8.86 -4.32 -1.32
CA TYR A 60 8.73 -5.68 -0.80
C TYR A 60 10.11 -6.24 -0.49
N TYR A 61 10.28 -6.71 0.74
CA TYR A 61 11.54 -7.21 1.26
C TYR A 61 11.44 -8.68 1.64
N GLN A 62 12.54 -9.39 1.46
CA GLN A 62 12.70 -10.77 1.90
C GLN A 62 14.01 -10.94 2.66
N LYS A 63 14.00 -11.81 3.67
CA LYS A 63 15.21 -12.24 4.39
C LYS A 63 15.16 -13.74 4.62
N LEU A 64 15.85 -14.51 3.78
CA LEU A 64 15.93 -15.97 3.91
C LEU A 64 17.07 -16.33 4.87
N GLY A 65 16.82 -17.23 5.82
CA GLY A 65 17.84 -17.76 6.75
C GLY A 65 17.65 -17.30 8.20
N ASP A 66 18.09 -16.07 8.52
CA ASP A 66 18.23 -15.58 9.90
C ASP A 66 16.92 -15.12 10.58
N THR A 67 15.77 -15.29 9.94
CA THR A 67 14.48 -14.82 10.46
C THR A 67 13.50 -15.95 10.68
N GLN A 68 12.69 -15.80 11.73
CA GLN A 68 11.59 -16.71 12.05
C GLN A 68 10.66 -16.91 10.85
N TYR A 69 10.22 -18.15 10.63
CA TYR A 69 9.21 -18.46 9.62
C TYR A 69 7.94 -17.60 9.82
N GLY A 70 7.38 -17.09 8.72
CA GLY A 70 6.30 -16.10 8.74
C GLY A 70 6.73 -14.62 8.85
N ARG A 71 7.97 -14.31 9.28
CA ARG A 71 8.50 -12.92 9.34
C ARG A 71 9.58 -12.62 8.30
N HIS A 72 9.81 -13.56 7.39
CA HIS A 72 10.86 -13.46 6.38
C HIS A 72 10.44 -12.68 5.12
N ARG A 73 9.14 -12.34 4.97
CA ARG A 73 8.62 -11.43 3.93
C ARG A 73 7.83 -10.33 4.61
N TRP A 74 8.02 -9.10 4.18
CA TRP A 74 7.22 -7.96 4.62
C TRP A 74 7.21 -6.87 3.56
N VAL A 75 6.31 -5.91 3.75
CA VAL A 75 6.16 -4.74 2.88
C VAL A 75 6.47 -3.48 3.70
N GLU A 76 7.20 -2.55 3.08
CA GLU A 76 7.33 -1.18 3.53
C GLU A 76 6.47 -0.29 2.63
N TYR A 77 5.37 0.22 3.18
CA TYR A 77 4.45 1.09 2.44
C TYR A 77 5.12 2.39 2.01
N ALA A 78 4.74 2.91 0.84
CA ALA A 78 5.23 4.19 0.35
C ALA A 78 4.79 5.35 1.26
N SER A 79 3.50 5.36 1.62
CA SER A 79 2.92 6.33 2.55
C SER A 79 3.39 6.06 3.97
N LYS A 80 4.15 6.98 4.56
CA LYS A 80 4.71 6.84 5.92
C LYS A 80 3.77 7.26 7.03
N ASN A 81 2.82 8.14 6.73
CA ASN A 81 1.92 8.73 7.74
C ASN A 81 0.57 8.02 7.81
N ARG A 82 0.09 7.47 6.67
CA ARG A 82 -1.20 6.79 6.56
C ARG A 82 -1.04 5.54 5.72
N TYR A 83 -0.38 4.54 6.28
CA TYR A 83 -0.30 3.22 5.69
C TYR A 83 -1.50 2.37 6.10
N ASN A 84 -1.99 1.56 5.17
CA ASN A 84 -3.10 0.65 5.39
C ASN A 84 -2.78 -0.70 4.73
N ALA A 85 -3.15 -1.81 5.38
CA ALA A 85 -2.95 -3.16 4.88
C ALA A 85 -3.57 -3.39 3.49
N SER A 86 -4.68 -2.70 3.20
CA SER A 86 -5.36 -2.80 1.90
C SER A 86 -4.64 -2.10 0.74
N GLN A 87 -3.52 -1.40 0.96
CA GLN A 87 -2.75 -0.74 -0.10
C GLN A 87 -1.92 -1.73 -0.95
N VAL A 88 -1.72 -2.96 -0.48
CA VAL A 88 -1.01 -4.00 -1.23
C VAL A 88 -1.88 -4.46 -2.41
N PRO A 89 -1.40 -4.39 -3.66
CA PRO A 89 -2.14 -4.86 -4.82
C PRO A 89 -2.26 -6.38 -4.83
N PRO A 90 -3.23 -6.94 -5.59
CA PRO A 90 -3.48 -8.38 -5.62
C PRO A 90 -2.28 -9.20 -6.07
N GLU A 91 -1.44 -8.64 -6.95
CA GLU A 91 -0.26 -9.31 -7.48
C GLU A 91 0.77 -9.57 -6.36
N TRP A 92 0.94 -8.63 -5.43
CA TRP A 92 1.89 -8.77 -4.32
C TRP A 92 1.26 -9.42 -3.07
N HIS A 93 -0.07 -9.36 -2.94
CA HIS A 93 -0.80 -9.95 -1.81
C HIS A 93 -0.54 -11.45 -1.68
N GLY A 94 -0.59 -12.20 -2.78
CA GLY A 94 -0.33 -13.66 -2.76
C GLY A 94 1.07 -14.01 -2.24
N TRP A 95 2.07 -13.28 -2.71
CA TRP A 95 3.47 -13.46 -2.31
C TRP A 95 3.72 -13.10 -0.84
N LEU A 96 3.15 -11.98 -0.39
CA LEU A 96 3.28 -11.48 0.97
C LEU A 96 2.64 -12.43 2.00
N HIS A 97 1.50 -13.04 1.64
CA HIS A 97 0.77 -13.97 2.51
C HIS A 97 1.23 -15.44 2.41
N PHE A 98 2.35 -15.71 1.74
CA PHE A 98 2.89 -17.07 1.56
C PHE A 98 1.93 -18.04 0.84
N ILE A 99 1.00 -17.50 0.02
CA ILE A 99 0.09 -18.32 -0.79
C ILE A 99 0.83 -18.84 -2.03
N THR A 100 1.75 -18.03 -2.55
CA THR A 100 2.58 -18.37 -3.71
C THR A 100 3.99 -17.82 -3.54
N ASP A 101 4.94 -18.44 -4.23
CA ASP A 101 6.33 -17.97 -4.30
C ASP A 101 6.57 -17.08 -5.53
N HIS A 102 5.60 -16.97 -6.44
CA HIS A 102 5.67 -16.05 -7.57
C HIS A 102 5.68 -14.60 -7.08
N THR A 103 6.61 -13.81 -7.61
CA THR A 103 6.69 -12.38 -7.29
C THR A 103 5.53 -11.60 -7.90
N GLY A 104 5.23 -10.41 -7.36
CA GLY A 104 4.17 -9.59 -7.91
C GLY A 104 4.42 -9.17 -9.36
N ASP A 105 5.68 -9.01 -9.76
CA ASP A 105 6.04 -8.67 -11.14
C ASP A 105 5.73 -9.81 -12.12
N GLU A 106 5.96 -11.07 -11.72
CA GLU A 106 5.56 -12.25 -12.50
C GLU A 106 4.04 -12.33 -12.67
N LEU A 107 3.28 -12.11 -11.59
CA LEU A 107 1.82 -12.17 -11.61
C LEU A 107 1.20 -10.99 -12.37
N LEU A 108 1.87 -9.84 -12.41
CA LEU A 108 1.44 -8.67 -13.16
C LEU A 108 1.42 -8.94 -14.68
N LEU A 109 2.30 -9.82 -15.17
CA LEU A 109 2.29 -10.26 -16.57
C LEU A 109 1.02 -11.06 -16.93
N LEU A 110 0.43 -11.73 -15.95
CA LEU A 110 -0.79 -12.55 -16.11
C LEU A 110 -2.08 -11.73 -15.96
N LYS A 111 -1.98 -10.44 -15.62
CA LYS A 111 -3.15 -9.58 -15.36
C LYS A 111 -4.05 -9.46 -16.60
N PRO A 112 -5.37 -9.69 -16.47
CA PRO A 112 -6.29 -9.63 -17.61
C PRO A 112 -6.41 -8.20 -18.14
N LYS A 113 -5.99 -7.98 -19.40
CA LYS A 113 -5.93 -6.63 -20.01
C LYS A 113 -7.30 -6.03 -20.33
N ARG A 114 -8.31 -6.86 -20.62
CA ARG A 114 -9.61 -6.39 -21.14
C ARG A 114 -10.53 -5.78 -20.07
N TYR A 115 -10.50 -6.33 -18.86
CA TYR A 115 -11.41 -5.97 -17.77
C TYR A 115 -10.68 -5.77 -16.43
N GLY A 116 -9.34 -5.84 -16.44
CA GLY A 116 -8.53 -5.64 -15.25
C GLY A 116 -8.72 -4.24 -14.71
N LEU A 117 -9.30 -4.16 -13.52
CA LEU A 117 -9.41 -2.91 -12.79
C LEU A 117 -8.08 -2.60 -12.08
N GLU A 118 -7.84 -1.32 -11.88
CA GLU A 118 -6.75 -0.89 -11.03
C GLU A 118 -7.07 -1.16 -9.56
N HIS A 119 -6.05 -1.54 -8.80
CA HIS A 119 -6.18 -1.70 -7.36
C HIS A 119 -6.59 -0.37 -6.72
N LYS A 120 -7.54 -0.44 -5.79
CA LYS A 120 -7.97 0.66 -4.94
C LYS A 120 -7.91 0.18 -3.51
N GLU A 121 -7.33 0.99 -2.63
CA GLU A 121 -7.35 0.70 -1.20
C GLU A 121 -8.77 0.75 -0.64
N ASN A 122 -8.94 0.26 0.58
CA ASN A 122 -10.22 0.31 1.26
C ASN A 122 -10.46 1.72 1.83
N PHE A 123 -11.34 2.49 1.19
CA PHE A 123 -11.76 3.83 1.62
C PHE A 123 -12.90 3.84 2.65
N SER A 124 -13.14 2.73 3.34
CA SER A 124 -14.14 2.67 4.40
C SER A 124 -13.87 3.73 5.48
N GLY A 125 -14.82 4.65 5.68
CA GLY A 125 -14.72 5.74 6.66
C GLY A 125 -14.12 7.04 6.14
N GLU A 126 -13.77 7.15 4.85
CA GLU A 126 -13.16 8.36 4.27
C GLU A 126 -14.19 9.33 3.63
N GLY A 127 -15.48 9.05 3.80
CA GLY A 127 -16.60 9.84 3.29
C GLY A 127 -17.54 9.04 2.39
N ASP A 128 -18.81 9.42 2.36
CA ASP A 128 -19.88 8.69 1.65
C ASP A 128 -19.64 8.58 0.13
N GLU A 129 -18.90 9.52 -0.46
CA GLU A 129 -18.58 9.50 -1.90
C GLU A 129 -17.60 8.38 -2.29
N TYR A 130 -16.70 8.00 -1.40
CA TYR A 130 -15.70 6.95 -1.66
C TYR A 130 -16.19 5.56 -1.27
N ILE A 131 -17.16 5.50 -0.36
CA ILE A 131 -17.71 4.25 0.17
C ILE A 131 -18.74 3.70 -0.81
N TYR A 132 -18.76 2.39 -0.96
CA TYR A 132 -19.79 1.73 -1.74
C TYR A 132 -21.13 1.75 -0.99
N HIS A 133 -22.14 2.35 -1.61
CA HIS A 133 -23.53 2.28 -1.16
C HIS A 133 -24.35 1.33 -2.05
N SER A 134 -25.19 0.52 -1.42
CA SER A 134 -26.11 -0.37 -2.15
C SER A 134 -27.12 0.45 -2.96
N LYS A 135 -27.75 -0.19 -3.97
CA LYS A 135 -28.69 0.50 -4.87
C LYS A 135 -29.94 1.05 -4.16
N GLY A 136 -30.31 0.55 -2.99
CA GLY A 136 -31.46 1.06 -2.23
C GLY A 136 -31.09 2.09 -1.16
N HIS A 137 -29.80 2.31 -0.91
CA HIS A 137 -29.33 3.20 0.15
C HIS A 137 -29.64 4.67 -0.19
N THR A 138 -30.06 5.45 0.79
CA THR A 138 -30.47 6.86 0.60
C THR A 138 -29.32 7.77 0.18
N LEU A 139 -28.09 7.48 0.62
CA LEU A 139 -26.89 8.24 0.21
C LEU A 139 -26.40 7.85 -1.19
N ASN A 140 -26.96 6.81 -1.82
CA ASN A 140 -26.60 6.48 -3.20
C ASN A 140 -27.28 7.47 -4.15
N PRO A 141 -26.54 8.24 -4.98
CA PRO A 141 -27.14 9.20 -5.90
C PRO A 141 -28.06 8.54 -6.94
N GLY A 142 -27.85 7.25 -7.23
CA GLY A 142 -28.70 6.45 -8.11
C GLY A 142 -29.64 5.54 -7.35
N GLN A 143 -30.33 6.05 -6.32
CA GLN A 143 -31.25 5.25 -5.50
C GLN A 143 -32.31 4.58 -6.40
N ARG A 144 -32.28 3.26 -6.41
CA ARG A 144 -33.16 2.42 -7.23
C ARG A 144 -34.49 2.24 -6.53
N ASP A 145 -35.56 2.50 -7.28
CA ASP A 145 -36.89 2.03 -6.92
C ASP A 145 -37.04 0.54 -7.23
N TRP A 146 -37.64 -0.19 -6.29
CA TRP A 146 -37.88 -1.63 -6.36
C TRP A 146 -39.34 -1.98 -6.71
N THR A 147 -40.17 -0.96 -6.98
CA THR A 147 -41.52 -1.16 -7.52
C THR A 147 -41.46 -2.08 -8.76
N ARG A 148 -42.30 -3.12 -8.75
CA ARG A 148 -42.38 -4.11 -9.85
C ARG A 148 -43.49 -3.82 -10.84
N TYR A 149 -44.28 -2.79 -10.55
CA TYR A 149 -45.41 -2.34 -11.34
C TYR A 149 -45.26 -0.86 -11.56
N GLN A 150 -45.86 -0.35 -12.63
CA GLN A 150 -45.94 1.08 -12.88
C GLN A 150 -47.30 1.57 -12.36
N PRO A 151 -47.34 2.48 -11.37
CA PRO A 151 -48.59 3.06 -10.93
C PRO A 151 -49.20 3.87 -12.08
N TRP A 152 -50.53 3.94 -12.12
CA TRP A 152 -51.22 4.79 -13.08
C TRP A 152 -51.07 6.27 -12.66
N GLU A 153 -50.51 7.10 -13.55
CA GLU A 153 -50.37 8.55 -13.36
C GLU A 153 -51.42 9.32 -14.18
N PRO A 154 -52.43 9.96 -13.54
CA PRO A 154 -53.43 10.75 -14.27
C PRO A 154 -52.80 11.99 -14.90
N LYS A 155 -53.19 12.31 -16.14
CA LYS A 155 -52.92 13.63 -16.72
C LYS A 155 -53.84 14.64 -16.03
N LYS A 156 -53.27 15.67 -15.39
CA LYS A 156 -54.05 16.82 -14.91
C LYS A 156 -54.67 17.53 -16.11
N ALA A 157 -55.96 17.84 -16.03
CA ALA A 157 -56.71 18.60 -17.03
C ALA A 157 -56.29 20.07 -17.04
#